data_AF-A0A0A1T911-F1
#
_entry.id   AF-A0A0A1T911-F1
#
_cell.length_a   1.000
_cell.length_b   1.000
_cell.length_c   1.000
_cell.angle_alpha   90.00
_cell.angle_beta   90.00
_cell.angle_gamma   90.00
#
_symmetry.space_group_name_H-M   'P 1'
#
loop_
_entity.id
_entity.type
_entity.pdbx_description
1 polymer ?
#
loop_
_entity_poly.entity_id
_entity_poly.type
_entity_poly.pdbx_seq_one_letter_code
_entity_poly.pdbx_strand_id
1 'polypeptide(L)'
;MVLLELIPGDYEPVDDGFIIDGSVLITESCFDEGRNPDDGKTTTHEIGHWLGLYHTFEGGCDAENDLVDDTPATTGDDYTCSKKTDTCPGMPGLDPIYNYMAYTL
;
A
#
# COMPACT_ATOMS: atom_id res chain seq x y z
N MET A 1 0.20 13.02 3.49
CA MET A 1 -1.03 12.26 3.19
C MET A 1 -1.04 12.04 1.70
N VAL A 2 -0.56 10.87 1.25
CA VAL A 2 -0.59 10.50 -0.17
C VAL A 2 -2.04 10.21 -0.51
N LEU A 3 -2.59 11.00 -1.41
CA LEU A 3 -3.96 10.87 -1.90
C LEU A 3 -3.91 11.03 -3.41
N LEU A 4 -3.48 9.96 -4.06
CA LEU A 4 -3.72 9.65 -5.46
C LEU A 4 -3.45 8.15 -5.62
N GLU A 5 -4.46 7.36 -5.23
CA GLU A 5 -4.54 5.94 -5.54
C GLU A 5 -4.58 5.80 -7.06
N LEU A 6 -3.49 5.32 -7.66
CA LEU A 6 -3.46 4.96 -9.09
C LEU A 6 -3.51 3.44 -9.18
N ILE A 7 -4.71 2.90 -8.94
CA ILE A 7 -5.00 1.49 -9.21
C ILE A 7 -5.02 1.31 -10.74
N PRO A 8 -4.48 0.20 -11.28
CA PRO A 8 -4.61 -0.12 -12.70
C PRO A 8 -6.10 -0.13 -13.11
N GLY A 9 -6.52 0.90 -13.85
CA GLY A 9 -7.92 1.07 -14.23
C GLY A 9 -8.42 2.51 -14.17
N ASP A 10 -7.80 3.37 -13.36
CA ASP A 10 -8.17 4.78 -13.21
C ASP A 10 -7.45 5.69 -14.22
N TYR A 11 -7.42 5.28 -15.48
CA TYR A 11 -6.87 6.10 -16.56
C TYR A 11 -7.97 6.98 -17.16
N GLU A 12 -7.80 8.30 -17.08
CA GLU A 12 -8.63 9.24 -17.83
C GLU A 12 -8.05 9.41 -19.24
N PRO A 13 -8.87 9.33 -20.30
CA PRO A 13 -8.39 9.57 -21.65
C PRO A 13 -7.97 11.04 -21.78
N VAL A 14 -6.67 11.27 -21.95
CA VAL A 14 -6.15 12.57 -22.35
C VAL A 14 -6.13 12.59 -23.88
N ASP A 15 -6.71 13.64 -24.47
CA ASP A 15 -6.95 13.82 -25.91
C ASP A 15 -5.76 13.41 -26.77
N ASP A 16 -6.03 12.71 -27.89
CA ASP A 16 -5.12 12.08 -28.89
C ASP A 16 -4.84 10.55 -28.80
N GLY A 17 -5.40 9.85 -27.82
CA GLY A 17 -5.29 8.38 -27.73
C GLY A 17 -3.96 7.91 -27.12
N PHE A 18 -3.18 8.82 -26.53
CA PHE A 18 -2.13 8.49 -25.59
C PHE A 18 -2.74 8.16 -24.23
N ILE A 19 -2.62 6.89 -23.83
CA ILE A 19 -2.97 6.45 -22.47
C ILE A 19 -1.79 6.85 -21.57
N ILE A 20 -2.00 7.80 -20.65
CA ILE A 20 -1.05 8.04 -19.56
C ILE A 20 -1.25 6.91 -18.55
N ASP A 21 -0.42 5.89 -18.66
CA ASP A 21 -0.26 4.85 -17.66
C ASP A 21 1.03 5.16 -16.87
N GLY A 22 0.88 5.63 -15.63
CA GLY A 22 2.03 5.97 -14.80
C GLY A 22 1.63 6.47 -13.42
N SER A 23 2.44 6.12 -12.41
CA SER A 23 2.28 6.65 -11.04
C SER A 23 2.98 8.01 -10.91
N VAL A 24 2.26 9.00 -10.37
CA VAL A 24 2.81 10.31 -10.04
C VAL A 24 3.20 10.33 -8.56
N LEU A 25 4.50 10.19 -8.31
CA LEU A 25 5.06 10.35 -6.97
C LEU A 25 5.00 11.83 -6.57
N ILE A 26 4.09 12.17 -5.66
CA ILE A 26 4.14 13.46 -4.98
C ILE A 26 5.33 13.46 -4.00
N THR A 27 6.16 14.49 -4.05
CA THR A 27 7.36 14.62 -3.20
C THR A 27 7.03 14.94 -1.74
N GLU A 28 5.76 14.86 -1.34
CA GLU A 28 5.25 15.16 0.00
C GLU A 28 4.45 13.96 0.58
N SER A 29 5.05 12.76 0.56
CA SER A 29 4.67 11.67 1.45
C SER A 29 5.11 11.99 2.89
N CYS A 30 4.38 11.49 3.90
CA CYS A 30 4.42 11.97 5.29
C CYS A 30 5.84 12.09 5.90
N PHE A 31 6.26 13.32 6.16
CA PHE A 31 7.38 13.60 7.08
C PHE A 31 6.90 13.43 8.52
N ASP A 32 7.30 12.34 9.16
CA ASP A 32 7.43 12.35 10.62
C ASP A 32 8.64 13.25 10.94
N GLU A 33 8.46 14.24 11.83
CA GLU A 33 9.36 15.36 12.08
C GLU A 33 10.84 14.94 12.24
N GLY A 34 11.58 14.90 11.13
CA GLY A 34 13.03 14.63 11.11
C GLY A 34 13.46 13.19 10.85
N ARG A 35 12.63 12.30 10.28
CA ARG A 35 13.08 10.98 9.78
C ARG A 35 13.28 10.95 8.27
N ASN A 36 14.29 10.15 7.91
CA ASN A 36 14.87 9.83 6.60
C ASN A 36 13.82 9.77 5.47
N PRO A 37 14.18 10.08 4.20
CA PRO A 37 13.33 9.72 3.05
C PRO A 37 12.93 8.26 3.18
N ASP A 38 11.78 7.88 2.65
CA ASP A 38 11.14 6.56 2.72
C ASP A 38 12.00 5.37 2.19
N ASP A 39 13.34 5.45 2.18
CA ASP A 39 14.35 4.58 1.59
C ASP A 39 14.02 4.17 0.13
N GLY A 40 13.21 4.99 -0.55
CA GLY A 40 12.66 4.70 -1.87
C GLY A 40 11.50 3.69 -1.90
N LYS A 41 11.02 3.24 -0.73
CA LYS A 41 9.92 2.27 -0.60
C LYS A 41 8.63 2.76 -1.26
N THR A 42 8.37 4.06 -1.26
CA THR A 42 7.21 4.65 -1.95
C THR A 42 7.19 4.28 -3.43
N THR A 43 8.34 4.33 -4.12
CA THR A 43 8.38 3.92 -5.53
C THR A 43 8.07 2.43 -5.71
N THR A 44 8.57 1.58 -4.81
CA THR A 44 8.28 0.15 -4.82
C THR A 44 6.79 -0.13 -4.59
N HIS A 45 6.15 0.59 -3.66
CA HIS A 45 4.73 0.51 -3.35
C HIS A 45 3.86 0.84 -4.57
N GLU A 46 4.13 1.99 -5.20
CA GLU A 46 3.42 2.43 -6.40
C GLU A 46 3.59 1.48 -7.60
N ILE A 47 4.79 0.89 -7.77
CA ILE A 47 5.01 -0.14 -8.79
C ILE A 47 4.22 -1.42 -8.46
N GLY A 48 4.06 -1.75 -7.18
CA GLY A 48 3.20 -2.84 -6.74
C GLY A 48 1.76 -2.66 -7.21
N HIS A 49 1.20 -1.47 -7.01
CA HIS A 49 -0.12 -1.13 -7.56
C HIS A 49 -0.16 -1.23 -9.07
N TRP A 50 0.83 -0.70 -9.79
CA TRP A 50 0.89 -0.81 -11.25
C TRP A 50 0.87 -2.28 -11.75
N LEU A 51 1.45 -3.19 -10.96
CA LEU A 51 1.44 -4.63 -11.22
C LEU A 51 0.17 -5.36 -10.71
N GLY A 52 -0.80 -4.63 -10.16
CA GLY A 52 -2.09 -5.14 -9.70
C GLY A 52 -2.12 -5.62 -8.25
N LEU A 53 -1.14 -5.25 -7.43
CA LEU A 53 -1.17 -5.54 -5.99
C LEU A 53 -2.08 -4.53 -5.27
N TYR A 54 -2.97 -5.04 -4.44
CA TYR A 54 -3.75 -4.23 -3.51
C TYR A 54 -2.94 -3.93 -2.25
N HIS A 55 -3.42 -2.98 -1.46
CA HIS A 55 -2.93 -2.81 -0.11
C HIS A 55 -3.16 -4.07 0.71
N THR A 56 -2.25 -4.39 1.64
CA THR A 56 -2.39 -5.61 2.48
C THR A 56 -3.61 -5.59 3.39
N PHE A 57 -4.22 -4.42 3.59
CA PHE A 57 -5.43 -4.20 4.38
C PHE A 57 -6.69 -4.06 3.51
N GLU A 58 -6.57 -4.17 2.19
CA GLU A 58 -7.72 -4.22 1.30
C GLU A 58 -8.56 -5.44 1.71
N GLY A 59 -9.85 -5.26 2.00
CA GLY A 59 -10.71 -6.32 2.55
C GLY A 59 -10.62 -6.55 4.07
N GLY A 60 -9.63 -5.98 4.77
CA GLY A 60 -9.52 -6.04 6.23
C GLY A 60 -9.37 -7.47 6.78
N CYS A 61 -9.99 -7.75 7.92
CA CYS A 61 -9.96 -9.09 8.54
C CYS A 61 -10.89 -10.11 7.85
N ASP A 62 -10.77 -10.26 6.54
CA ASP A 62 -11.50 -11.23 5.72
C ASP A 62 -10.53 -12.25 5.08
N ALA A 63 -11.04 -13.41 4.68
CA ALA A 63 -10.25 -14.43 4.00
C ALA A 63 -9.86 -14.04 2.57
N GLU A 64 -10.62 -13.15 1.94
CA GLU A 64 -10.33 -12.65 0.60
C GLU A 64 -9.22 -11.60 0.62
N ASN A 65 -9.14 -10.76 1.67
CA ASN A 65 -8.09 -9.75 1.90
C ASN A 65 -7.65 -9.03 0.61
N ASP A 66 -6.34 -8.93 0.38
CA ASP A 66 -5.69 -8.33 -0.78
C ASP A 66 -5.59 -9.28 -2.00
N LEU A 67 -6.35 -10.39 -1.97
CA LEU A 67 -6.35 -11.46 -2.98
C LEU A 67 -5.00 -12.21 -3.09
N VAL A 68 -4.18 -12.17 -2.05
CA VAL A 68 -2.90 -12.88 -1.96
C VAL A 68 -2.91 -13.81 -0.74
N ASP A 69 -3.00 -15.12 -1.00
CA ASP A 69 -3.18 -16.16 0.04
C ASP A 69 -2.13 -16.16 1.16
N ASP A 70 -0.91 -15.67 0.91
CA ASP A 70 0.18 -15.64 1.87
C ASP A 70 0.39 -14.28 2.57
N THR A 71 -0.45 -13.29 2.29
CA THR A 71 -0.51 -12.03 3.05
C THR A 71 -1.44 -12.22 4.27
N PRO A 72 -0.93 -12.09 5.51
CA PRO A 72 -1.80 -12.03 6.70
C PRO A 72 -2.74 -10.83 6.65
N ALA A 73 -4.00 -11.05 7.01
CA ALA A 73 -5.02 -10.00 7.07
C ALA A 73 -4.69 -8.93 8.13
N THR A 74 -4.98 -7.67 7.84
CA THR A 74 -4.74 -6.51 8.73
C THR A 74 -5.80 -5.43 8.50
N THR A 75 -6.09 -4.61 9.52
CA THR A 75 -6.98 -3.44 9.36
C THR A 75 -6.31 -2.21 8.77
N GLY A 76 -4.97 -2.21 8.61
CA GLY A 76 -4.23 -1.08 8.07
C GLY A 76 -3.98 0.06 9.08
N ASP A 77 -4.38 -0.12 10.34
CA ASP A 77 -4.16 0.88 11.41
C ASP A 77 -2.72 0.90 11.95
N ASP A 78 -1.86 0.07 11.38
CA ASP A 78 -0.46 -0.06 11.75
C ASP A 78 0.39 1.00 11.06
N TYR A 79 0.41 2.21 11.61
CA TYR A 79 1.35 3.26 11.20
C TYR A 79 2.69 3.17 11.94
N THR A 80 2.88 2.14 12.77
CA THR A 80 4.03 2.02 13.67
C THR A 80 4.74 0.68 13.47
N CYS A 81 6.07 0.69 13.52
CA CYS A 81 6.90 -0.50 13.37
C CYS A 81 6.92 -1.41 14.63
N SER A 82 5.75 -1.76 15.17
CA SER A 82 5.64 -2.65 16.32
C SER A 82 5.64 -4.12 15.88
N LYS A 83 6.72 -4.85 16.18
CA LYS A 83 6.97 -6.24 15.73
C LYS A 83 5.95 -7.31 16.17
N LYS A 84 4.92 -6.95 16.94
CA LYS A 84 3.96 -7.89 17.53
C LYS A 84 2.51 -7.44 17.37
N THR A 85 2.24 -6.54 16.43
CA THR A 85 0.87 -6.14 16.18
C THR A 85 0.12 -7.25 15.44
N ASP A 86 -1.11 -7.45 15.85
CA ASP A 86 -2.07 -8.40 15.31
C ASP A 86 -3.46 -7.74 15.44
N THR A 87 -3.86 -7.04 14.39
CA THR A 87 -5.17 -6.36 14.30
C THR A 87 -6.30 -7.34 13.95
N CYS A 88 -5.95 -8.51 13.41
CA CYS A 88 -6.88 -9.57 13.03
C CYS A 88 -6.60 -10.89 13.79
N PRO A 89 -6.72 -10.93 15.14
CA PRO A 89 -6.30 -12.08 15.96
C PRO A 89 -7.13 -13.37 15.77
N GLY A 90 -8.24 -13.28 15.03
CA GLY A 90 -9.02 -14.45 14.61
C GLY A 90 -8.50 -15.11 13.33
N MET A 91 -7.54 -14.48 12.66
CA MET A 91 -6.94 -14.88 11.39
C MET A 91 -5.49 -15.35 11.60
N PRO A 92 -4.93 -16.14 10.68
CA PRO A 92 -3.54 -16.58 10.80
C PRO A 92 -2.55 -15.43 10.53
N GLY A 93 -1.54 -15.31 11.39
CA GLY A 93 -0.38 -14.44 11.15
C GLY A 93 -0.33 -13.22 12.08
N LEU A 94 0.68 -12.38 11.86
CA LEU A 94 0.78 -11.04 12.43
C LEU A 94 0.64 -10.05 11.28
N ASP A 95 0.32 -8.80 11.60
CA ASP A 95 0.18 -7.74 10.60
C ASP A 95 1.45 -7.65 9.74
N PRO A 96 1.30 -7.56 8.40
CA PRO A 96 2.41 -7.58 7.44
C PRO A 96 3.16 -6.24 7.39
N ILE A 97 3.63 -5.73 8.53
CA ILE A 97 4.31 -4.43 8.73
C ILE A 97 5.63 -4.22 7.98
N TYR A 98 6.08 -5.23 7.23
CA TYR A 98 7.29 -5.17 6.39
C TYR A 98 6.97 -5.34 4.90
N ASN A 99 5.71 -5.57 4.55
CA ASN A 99 5.26 -5.66 3.18
C ASN A 99 5.30 -4.26 2.54
N TYR A 100 5.77 -4.18 1.30
CA TYR A 100 5.81 -2.90 0.58
C TYR A 100 4.41 -2.34 0.33
N MET A 101 3.36 -3.17 0.33
CA MET A 101 1.96 -2.77 0.15
C MET A 101 1.25 -2.42 1.46
N ALA A 102 1.96 -2.40 2.59
CA ALA A 102 1.46 -1.85 3.86
C ALA A 102 1.82 -0.35 3.99
N TYR A 103 1.12 0.38 4.85
CA TYR A 103 1.40 1.80 5.15
C TYR A 103 2.40 2.02 6.30
N THR A 104 3.04 0.95 6.77
CA THR A 104 4.16 1.02 7.70
C THR A 104 5.42 1.53 6.99
N LEU A 105 5.79 2.80 7.23
CA LEU A 105 7.04 3.41 6.78
C LEU A 105 8.24 3.05 7.69
#